data_AF-A0A2G1Y429-F1
#
_entry.id   AF-A0A2G1Y429-F1
#
_cell.length_a   1.000
_cell.length_b   1.000
_cell.length_c   1.000
_cell.angle_alpha   90.00
_cell.angle_beta   90.00
_cell.angle_gamma   90.00
#
_symmetry.space_group_name_H-M   'P 1'
#
loop_
_entity.id
_entity.type
_entity.pdbx_description
1 polymer ?
#
loop_
_entity_poly.entity_id
_entity_poly.type
_entity_poly.pdbx_seq_one_letter_code
_entity_poly.pdbx_strand_id
1 'polypeptide(L)'
;MYEAENDELVKSIFSDKKVFEKEILNVTCNSDRIEVMDILAKRIVQILLKEELNFLYMKDLSSFKFSFILNLLFREIASEWVSYADEYLNYEKDKALDIIQDKTSVMFVVTLIKEYFAQYKIYFVQEIADSFIDLVESMPSPTLSNELINEVIKSDFVKKENISVVYSYSQLWGLVKNAHNAKKDKITKLQVMISKAKISEELIKLEYKEEALEVKPLAFFNDGLLRLRNTMVGYMMGIDSYSKH
;
A
#
# COMPACT_ATOMS: atom_id res chain seq x y z
N MET A 1 42.86 2.92 3.08
CA MET A 1 42.23 4.22 2.76
C MET A 1 40.71 4.05 2.68
N TYR A 2 40.22 3.08 1.92
CA TYR A 2 38.78 2.81 1.74
C TYR A 2 37.96 2.52 3.01
N GLU A 3 38.47 1.79 4.00
CA GLU A 3 37.65 1.42 5.18
C GLU A 3 37.29 2.60 6.08
N ALA A 4 38.25 3.52 6.34
CA ALA A 4 37.98 4.69 7.17
C ALA A 4 36.99 5.66 6.51
N GLU A 5 37.09 5.81 5.18
CA GLU A 5 36.14 6.60 4.37
C GLU A 5 34.75 5.96 4.37
N ASN A 6 34.68 4.62 4.24
CA ASN A 6 33.41 3.89 4.31
C ASN A 6 32.78 3.95 5.70
N ASP A 7 33.57 3.88 6.78
CA ASP A 7 33.07 3.99 8.14
C ASP A 7 32.55 5.40 8.46
N GLU A 8 33.21 6.45 7.95
CA GLU A 8 32.69 7.83 8.02
C GLU A 8 31.38 7.98 7.25
N LEU A 9 31.28 7.39 6.06
CA LEU A 9 30.06 7.39 5.26
C LEU A 9 28.92 6.65 5.98
N VAL A 10 29.15 5.44 6.49
CA VAL A 10 28.16 4.65 7.26
C VAL A 10 27.66 5.47 8.44
N LYS A 11 28.57 6.12 9.18
CA LYS A 11 28.21 6.98 10.30
C LYS A 11 27.33 8.15 9.85
N SER A 12 27.61 8.76 8.69
CA SER A 12 26.77 9.82 8.13
C SER A 12 25.38 9.32 7.74
N ILE A 13 25.30 8.14 7.13
CA ILE A 13 24.04 7.48 6.71
C ILE A 13 23.12 7.26 7.92
N PHE A 14 23.65 6.71 9.02
CA PHE A 14 22.84 6.43 10.22
C PHE A 14 22.77 7.59 11.23
N SER A 15 23.20 8.79 10.86
CA SER A 15 23.08 9.99 11.72
C SER A 15 22.25 11.12 11.09
N ASP A 16 22.12 11.16 9.77
CA ASP A 16 21.31 12.16 9.07
C ASP A 16 20.23 11.48 8.21
N LYS A 17 18.96 11.76 8.53
CA LYS A 17 17.78 11.31 7.78
C LYS A 17 17.89 11.63 6.29
N LYS A 18 18.34 12.82 5.91
CA LYS A 18 18.41 13.21 4.48
C LYS A 18 19.49 12.43 3.73
N VAL A 19 20.59 12.12 4.40
CA VAL A 19 21.66 11.28 3.82
C VAL A 19 21.14 9.86 3.64
N PHE A 20 20.50 9.29 4.66
CA PHE A 20 19.88 7.97 4.54
C PHE A 20 18.84 7.90 3.42
N GLU A 21 17.92 8.85 3.39
CA GLU A 21 16.88 8.95 2.35
C GLU A 21 17.50 9.00 0.96
N LYS A 22 18.52 9.84 0.75
CA LYS A 22 19.17 9.99 -0.55
C LYS A 22 19.97 8.77 -0.98
N GLU A 23 20.81 8.24 -0.08
CA GLU A 23 21.76 7.18 -0.43
C GLU A 23 21.09 5.79 -0.44
N ILE A 24 20.21 5.52 0.53
CA ILE A 24 19.62 4.19 0.70
C ILE A 24 18.27 4.06 0.02
N LEU A 25 17.43 5.10 0.09
CA LEU A 25 16.07 5.05 -0.46
C LEU A 25 15.92 5.77 -1.81
N ASN A 26 16.99 6.41 -2.30
CA ASN A 26 16.97 7.27 -3.48
C ASN A 26 15.87 8.36 -3.44
N VAL A 27 15.64 8.92 -2.25
CA VAL A 27 14.62 9.95 -1.99
C VAL A 27 15.28 11.32 -1.89
N THR A 28 14.83 12.26 -2.72
CA THR A 28 15.31 13.64 -2.73
C THR A 28 14.24 14.66 -2.39
N CYS A 29 12.97 14.32 -2.63
CA CYS A 29 11.84 15.22 -2.41
C CYS A 29 10.63 14.50 -1.78
N ASN A 30 9.56 15.26 -1.50
CA ASN A 30 8.35 14.68 -0.93
C ASN A 30 7.57 13.79 -1.91
N SER A 31 7.71 14.02 -3.23
CA SER A 31 7.09 13.15 -4.23
C SER A 31 7.67 11.74 -4.15
N ASP A 32 9.00 11.64 -4.08
CA ASP A 32 9.70 10.36 -3.95
C ASP A 32 9.29 9.62 -2.66
N ARG A 33 9.15 10.35 -1.54
CA ARG A 33 8.65 9.75 -0.28
C ARG A 33 7.27 9.14 -0.43
N ILE A 34 6.37 9.87 -1.11
CA ILE A 34 5.01 9.38 -1.38
C ILE A 34 5.06 8.13 -2.26
N GLU A 35 5.85 8.15 -3.32
CA GLU A 35 6.00 7.04 -4.25
C GLU A 35 6.57 5.79 -3.57
N VAL A 36 7.67 5.93 -2.82
CA VAL A 36 8.26 4.83 -2.04
C VAL A 36 7.25 4.24 -1.06
N MET A 37 6.47 5.08 -0.37
CA MET A 37 5.48 4.61 0.58
C MET A 37 4.27 3.94 -0.08
N ASP A 38 3.85 4.40 -1.27
CA ASP A 38 2.82 3.74 -2.07
C ASP A 38 3.28 2.35 -2.56
N ILE A 39 4.52 2.24 -3.04
CA ILE A 39 5.14 0.97 -3.45
C ILE A 39 5.22 0.01 -2.26
N LEU A 40 5.73 0.50 -1.12
CA LEU A 40 5.84 -0.31 0.11
C LEU A 40 4.46 -0.72 0.63
N ALA A 41 3.45 0.14 0.56
CA ALA A 41 2.08 -0.21 0.96
C ALA A 41 1.54 -1.38 0.15
N LYS A 42 1.62 -1.31 -1.18
CA LYS A 42 1.21 -2.39 -2.10
C LYS A 42 1.93 -3.69 -1.79
N ARG A 43 3.26 -3.65 -1.74
CA ARG A 43 4.09 -4.83 -1.48
C ARG A 43 3.79 -5.44 -0.11
N ILE A 44 3.75 -4.63 0.94
CA ILE A 44 3.54 -5.11 2.30
C ILE A 44 2.14 -5.71 2.45
N VAL A 45 1.09 -5.03 1.99
CA VAL A 45 -0.29 -5.47 2.19
C VAL A 45 -0.65 -6.64 1.29
N GLN A 46 -0.37 -6.55 -0.01
CA GLN A 46 -0.83 -7.56 -0.98
C GLN A 46 0.03 -8.83 -0.97
N ILE A 47 1.32 -8.71 -0.66
CA ILE A 47 2.28 -9.83 -0.76
C ILE A 47 2.67 -10.32 0.63
N LEU A 48 3.22 -9.43 1.47
CA LEU A 48 3.90 -9.83 2.70
C LEU A 48 2.95 -10.11 3.87
N LEU A 49 1.79 -9.47 3.90
CA LEU A 49 0.75 -9.66 4.93
C LEU A 49 -0.38 -10.57 4.46
N LYS A 50 -0.25 -11.27 3.32
CA LYS A 50 -1.35 -12.03 2.74
C LYS A 50 -1.94 -13.08 3.70
N GLU A 51 -1.11 -13.65 4.57
CA GLU A 51 -1.54 -14.63 5.57
C GLU A 51 -2.23 -13.95 6.76
N GLU A 52 -1.66 -12.86 7.26
CA GLU A 52 -2.17 -12.10 8.41
C GLU A 52 -3.42 -11.27 8.08
N LEU A 53 -3.52 -10.77 6.85
CA LEU A 53 -4.67 -10.05 6.28
C LEU A 53 -5.60 -11.00 5.52
N ASN A 54 -5.57 -12.31 5.83
CA ASN A 54 -6.50 -13.24 5.22
C ASN A 54 -7.93 -13.00 5.73
N PHE A 55 -8.63 -12.12 5.02
CA PHE A 55 -9.99 -11.70 5.28
C PHE A 55 -11.02 -12.86 5.25
N LEU A 56 -10.65 -14.05 4.75
CA LEU A 56 -11.50 -15.23 4.84
C LEU A 56 -11.58 -15.81 6.25
N TYR A 57 -10.50 -15.67 7.03
CA TYR A 57 -10.38 -16.26 8.37
C TYR A 57 -10.40 -15.23 9.50
N MET A 58 -10.27 -13.94 9.16
CA MET A 58 -10.40 -12.85 10.11
C MET A 58 -11.85 -12.73 10.60
N LYS A 59 -12.04 -12.50 11.90
CA LYS A 59 -13.38 -12.35 12.50
C LYS A 59 -13.81 -10.90 12.67
N ASP A 60 -12.85 -10.00 12.90
CA ASP A 60 -13.05 -8.57 13.06
C ASP A 60 -11.82 -7.80 12.57
N LEU A 61 -12.03 -6.58 12.07
CA LEU A 61 -10.92 -5.71 11.63
C LEU A 61 -10.09 -5.16 12.80
N SER A 62 -10.61 -5.16 14.02
CA SER A 62 -9.90 -4.65 15.20
C SER A 62 -8.76 -5.57 15.66
N SER A 63 -8.77 -6.83 15.23
CA SER A 63 -7.70 -7.79 15.47
C SER A 63 -6.41 -7.47 14.72
N PHE A 64 -6.49 -6.68 13.64
CA PHE A 64 -5.31 -6.30 12.86
C PHE A 64 -4.45 -5.28 13.62
N LYS A 65 -3.15 -5.58 13.74
CA LYS A 65 -2.19 -4.72 14.43
C LYS A 65 -1.23 -4.06 13.45
N PHE A 66 -1.18 -2.73 13.46
CA PHE A 66 -0.21 -1.96 12.66
C PHE A 66 1.27 -2.26 12.99
N SER A 67 1.55 -2.92 14.12
CA SER A 67 2.89 -3.42 14.42
C SER A 67 3.42 -4.39 13.36
N PHE A 68 2.55 -5.17 12.69
CA PHE A 68 2.98 -6.02 11.58
C PHE A 68 3.54 -5.21 10.41
N ILE A 69 2.88 -4.10 10.05
CA ILE A 69 3.35 -3.18 9.01
C ILE A 69 4.68 -2.54 9.40
N LEU A 70 4.79 -2.04 10.64
CA LEU A 70 6.03 -1.40 11.12
C LEU A 70 7.21 -2.37 11.09
N ASN A 71 7.01 -3.63 11.47
CA ASN A 71 8.04 -4.65 11.43
C ASN A 71 8.46 -4.99 9.98
N LEU A 72 7.49 -5.06 9.06
CA LEU A 72 7.78 -5.30 7.65
C LEU A 72 8.48 -4.11 7.00
N LEU A 73 8.07 -2.87 7.32
CA LEU A 73 8.77 -1.66 6.90
C LEU A 73 10.23 -1.66 7.35
N PHE A 74 10.49 -2.09 8.60
CA PHE A 74 11.86 -2.24 9.09
C PHE A 74 12.64 -3.23 8.25
N ARG A 75 12.06 -4.38 7.95
CA ARG A 75 12.73 -5.42 7.15
C ARG A 75 13.02 -4.95 5.73
N GLU A 76 12.08 -4.29 5.07
CA GLU A 76 12.29 -3.79 3.70
C GLU A 76 13.37 -2.71 3.67
N ILE A 77 13.33 -1.72 4.57
CA ILE A 77 14.38 -0.67 4.64
C ILE A 77 15.74 -1.25 5.02
N ALA A 78 15.79 -2.21 5.93
CA ALA A 78 17.04 -2.90 6.27
C ALA A 78 17.59 -3.69 5.08
N SER A 79 16.72 -4.23 4.23
CA SER A 79 17.12 -4.94 3.02
C SER A 79 17.70 -3.98 1.97
N GLU A 80 17.14 -2.78 1.81
CA GLU A 80 17.74 -1.74 0.96
C GLU A 80 19.14 -1.33 1.45
N TRP A 81 19.33 -1.22 2.76
CA TRP A 81 20.67 -1.01 3.32
C TRP A 81 21.63 -2.15 2.96
N VAL A 82 21.21 -3.41 3.12
CA VAL A 82 22.07 -4.56 2.82
C VAL A 82 22.44 -4.59 1.33
N SER A 83 21.49 -4.31 0.43
CA SER A 83 21.76 -4.19 -1.00
C SER A 83 22.75 -3.06 -1.30
N TYR A 84 22.56 -1.88 -0.70
CA TYR A 84 23.48 -0.76 -0.86
C TYR A 84 24.90 -1.09 -0.37
N ALA A 85 25.01 -1.73 0.80
CA ALA A 85 26.29 -2.09 1.39
C ALA A 85 27.05 -3.12 0.52
N ASP A 86 26.34 -4.08 -0.08
CA ASP A 86 26.91 -5.03 -1.03
C ASP A 86 27.35 -4.33 -2.32
N GLU A 87 26.45 -3.58 -2.96
CA GLU A 87 26.68 -2.97 -4.28
C GLU A 87 27.70 -1.82 -4.28
N TYR A 88 27.66 -0.95 -3.27
CA TYR A 88 28.44 0.30 -3.26
C TYR A 88 29.61 0.28 -2.29
N LEU A 89 29.49 -0.44 -1.17
CA LEU A 89 30.56 -0.52 -0.17
C LEU A 89 31.39 -1.81 -0.27
N ASN A 90 30.96 -2.77 -1.11
CA ASN A 90 31.54 -4.12 -1.21
C ASN A 90 31.65 -4.80 0.16
N TYR A 91 30.66 -4.59 1.03
CA TYR A 91 30.62 -5.24 2.33
C TYR A 91 30.06 -6.64 2.18
N GLU A 92 30.70 -7.61 2.84
CA GLU A 92 30.08 -8.92 3.03
C GLU A 92 28.74 -8.78 3.76
N LYS A 93 27.79 -9.63 3.40
CA LYS A 93 26.43 -9.60 3.95
C LYS A 93 26.41 -9.60 5.49
N ASP A 94 27.28 -10.38 6.13
CA ASP A 94 27.35 -10.46 7.59
C ASP A 94 27.78 -9.13 8.21
N LYS A 95 28.74 -8.43 7.61
CA LYS A 95 29.15 -7.08 8.04
C LYS A 95 28.02 -6.07 7.88
N ALA A 96 27.29 -6.11 6.77
CA ALA A 96 26.14 -5.23 6.55
C ALA A 96 25.02 -5.49 7.58
N LEU A 97 24.80 -6.77 7.93
CA LEU A 97 23.85 -7.19 8.96
C LEU A 97 24.27 -6.72 10.36
N ASP A 98 25.54 -6.84 10.73
CA ASP A 98 26.05 -6.38 12.01
C ASP A 98 25.82 -4.87 12.20
N ILE A 99 26.04 -4.07 11.15
CA ILE A 99 25.83 -2.61 11.18
C ILE A 99 24.37 -2.25 11.39
N ILE A 100 23.44 -2.88 10.64
CA ILE A 100 22.00 -2.56 10.75
C ILE A 100 21.39 -3.09 12.05
N GLN A 101 22.01 -4.10 12.66
CA GLN A 101 21.62 -4.66 13.96
C GLN A 101 22.21 -3.89 15.15
N ASP A 102 23.20 -3.02 14.94
CA ASP A 102 23.68 -2.13 15.99
C ASP A 102 22.52 -1.30 16.57
N LYS A 103 22.54 -1.13 17.89
CA LYS A 103 21.48 -0.44 18.63
C LYS A 103 21.21 0.96 18.09
N THR A 104 22.25 1.68 17.67
CA THR A 104 22.14 3.05 17.14
C THR A 104 21.43 3.04 15.79
N SER A 105 21.88 2.18 14.88
CA SER A 105 21.30 2.00 13.54
C SER A 105 19.84 1.54 13.61
N VAL A 106 19.55 0.54 14.46
CA VAL A 106 18.17 0.07 14.69
C VAL A 106 17.29 1.23 15.17
N MET A 107 17.76 2.00 16.15
CA MET A 107 16.99 3.12 16.70
C MET A 107 16.77 4.23 15.68
N PHE A 108 17.76 4.53 14.84
CA PHE A 108 17.64 5.45 13.73
C PHE A 108 16.55 5.00 12.75
N VAL A 109 16.64 3.76 12.25
CA VAL A 109 15.69 3.22 11.26
C VAL A 109 14.28 3.10 11.84
N VAL A 110 14.14 2.64 13.09
CA VAL A 110 12.83 2.62 13.77
C VAL A 110 12.22 4.01 13.91
N THR A 111 13.04 5.03 14.17
CA THR A 111 12.57 6.42 14.24
C THR A 111 12.09 6.90 12.87
N LEU A 112 12.89 6.69 11.83
CA LEU A 112 12.55 7.02 10.44
C LEU A 112 11.21 6.37 10.03
N ILE A 113 11.05 5.08 10.30
CA ILE A 113 9.85 4.31 9.96
C ILE A 113 8.64 4.83 10.71
N LYS A 114 8.77 5.16 12.00
CA LYS A 114 7.66 5.72 12.78
C LYS A 114 7.20 7.05 12.22
N GLU A 115 8.14 7.92 11.83
CA GLU A 115 7.81 9.20 11.18
C GLU A 115 7.11 8.98 9.83
N TYR A 116 7.69 8.13 8.98
CA TYR A 116 7.14 7.78 7.68
C TYR A 116 5.75 7.17 7.81
N PHE A 117 5.60 6.19 8.70
CA PHE A 117 4.31 5.56 8.94
C PHE A 117 3.32 6.57 9.49
N ALA A 118 3.66 7.42 10.46
CA ALA A 118 2.74 8.43 10.97
C ALA A 118 2.23 9.37 9.86
N GLN A 119 3.09 9.77 8.93
CA GLN A 119 2.73 10.68 7.84
C GLN A 119 1.98 10.01 6.69
N TYR A 120 2.34 8.76 6.37
CA TYR A 120 1.93 8.06 5.15
C TYR A 120 1.10 6.79 5.42
N LYS A 121 0.67 6.55 6.67
CA LYS A 121 -0.18 5.40 7.07
C LYS A 121 -1.41 5.24 6.18
N ILE A 122 -1.95 6.34 5.64
CA ILE A 122 -3.12 6.31 4.78
C ILE A 122 -2.96 5.39 3.56
N TYR A 123 -1.76 5.28 2.97
CA TYR A 123 -1.53 4.41 1.81
C TYR A 123 -1.69 2.93 2.17
N PHE A 124 -1.16 2.51 3.33
CA PHE A 124 -1.36 1.15 3.83
C PHE A 124 -2.82 0.84 4.11
N VAL A 125 -3.52 1.76 4.75
CA VAL A 125 -4.92 1.56 5.10
C VAL A 125 -5.82 1.51 3.85
N GLN A 126 -5.53 2.37 2.86
CA GLN A 126 -6.18 2.34 1.56
C GLN A 126 -5.96 1.00 0.86
N GLU A 127 -4.73 0.51 0.86
CA GLU A 127 -4.38 -0.77 0.25
C GLU A 127 -5.05 -1.96 0.94
N ILE A 128 -5.21 -1.92 2.27
CA ILE A 128 -5.98 -2.94 3.01
C ILE A 128 -7.45 -2.92 2.57
N ALA A 129 -8.04 -1.73 2.43
CA ALA A 129 -9.42 -1.59 1.98
C ALA A 129 -9.61 -2.04 0.52
N ASP A 130 -8.66 -1.73 -0.36
CA ASP A 130 -8.67 -2.19 -1.75
C ASP A 130 -8.51 -3.72 -1.83
N SER A 131 -7.60 -4.30 -1.05
CA SER A 131 -7.44 -5.77 -0.94
C SER A 131 -8.69 -6.48 -0.45
N PHE A 132 -9.49 -5.86 0.43
CA PHE A 132 -10.79 -6.39 0.85
C PHE A 132 -11.82 -6.39 -0.31
N ILE A 133 -11.84 -5.34 -1.13
CA ILE A 133 -12.71 -5.26 -2.30
C ILE A 133 -12.31 -6.32 -3.35
N ASP A 134 -11.01 -6.50 -3.57
CA ASP A 134 -10.48 -7.52 -4.49
C ASP A 134 -10.79 -8.95 -4.02
N LEU A 135 -10.79 -9.20 -2.70
CA LEU A 135 -11.28 -10.46 -2.16
C LEU A 135 -12.72 -10.72 -2.58
N VAL A 136 -13.61 -9.74 -2.42
CA VAL A 136 -15.03 -9.88 -2.83
C VAL A 136 -15.14 -10.17 -4.33
N GLU A 137 -14.30 -9.54 -5.15
CA GLU A 137 -14.26 -9.78 -6.59
C GLU A 137 -13.92 -11.25 -6.91
N SER A 138 -12.95 -11.81 -6.20
CA SER A 138 -12.49 -13.19 -6.37
C SER A 138 -13.52 -14.24 -5.93
N MET A 139 -14.52 -13.86 -5.13
CA MET A 139 -15.54 -14.80 -4.66
C MET A 139 -16.51 -15.22 -5.78
N PRO A 140 -16.78 -16.54 -5.92
CA PRO A 140 -17.55 -17.07 -7.03
C PRO A 140 -19.05 -16.80 -6.95
N SER A 141 -19.62 -16.58 -5.75
CA SER A 141 -21.05 -16.30 -5.58
C SER A 141 -21.36 -15.35 -4.42
N PRO A 142 -22.50 -14.64 -4.49
CA PRO A 142 -23.04 -13.81 -3.40
C PRO A 142 -23.64 -14.64 -2.24
N THR A 143 -23.54 -15.97 -2.28
CA THR A 143 -24.13 -16.88 -1.27
C THR A 143 -23.10 -17.45 -0.28
N LEU A 144 -21.80 -17.31 -0.57
CA LEU A 144 -20.74 -17.62 0.38
C LEU A 144 -20.78 -16.58 1.51
N SER A 145 -21.45 -16.94 2.61
CA SER A 145 -21.46 -16.15 3.82
C SER A 145 -20.06 -16.12 4.42
N ASN A 146 -19.39 -14.98 4.32
CA ASN A 146 -18.15 -14.70 5.02
C ASN A 146 -18.47 -13.86 6.28
N GLU A 147 -18.00 -14.31 7.45
CA GLU A 147 -18.26 -13.66 8.74
C GLU A 147 -17.69 -12.23 8.79
N LEU A 148 -16.48 -12.02 8.27
CA LEU A 148 -15.87 -10.68 8.18
C LEU A 148 -16.65 -9.76 7.25
N ILE A 149 -17.06 -10.24 6.07
CA ILE A 149 -17.84 -9.39 5.15
C ILE A 149 -19.14 -8.96 5.82
N ASN A 150 -19.81 -9.87 6.53
CA ASN A 150 -20.99 -9.53 7.30
C ASN A 150 -20.67 -8.59 8.47
N GLU A 151 -19.55 -8.77 9.16
CA GLU A 151 -19.07 -7.86 10.20
C GLU A 151 -18.84 -6.46 9.63
N VAL A 152 -18.05 -6.31 8.57
CA VAL A 152 -17.77 -5.04 7.90
C VAL A 152 -19.07 -4.35 7.47
N ILE A 153 -19.97 -5.06 6.77
CA ILE A 153 -21.25 -4.51 6.30
C ILE A 153 -22.18 -4.13 7.46
N LYS A 154 -22.23 -4.94 8.53
CA LYS A 154 -23.15 -4.74 9.67
C LYS A 154 -22.53 -3.96 10.81
N SER A 155 -21.26 -3.61 10.74
CA SER A 155 -20.56 -2.85 11.75
C SER A 155 -21.29 -1.54 12.01
N ASP A 156 -21.30 -1.09 13.27
CA ASP A 156 -21.83 0.23 13.64
C ASP A 156 -21.10 1.35 12.89
N PHE A 157 -19.93 1.03 12.36
CA PHE A 157 -19.09 1.86 11.53
C PHE A 157 -19.72 2.18 10.15
N VAL A 158 -20.28 1.20 9.44
CA VAL A 158 -21.01 1.42 8.17
C VAL A 158 -22.41 2.01 8.42
N LYS A 159 -23.03 1.71 9.58
CA LYS A 159 -24.39 2.15 9.93
C LYS A 159 -24.49 3.61 10.38
N LYS A 160 -23.48 4.15 11.10
CA LYS A 160 -23.56 5.49 11.73
C LYS A 160 -23.65 6.66 10.76
N GLU A 161 -23.13 6.53 9.54
CA GLU A 161 -23.09 7.66 8.59
C GLU A 161 -24.26 7.68 7.58
N ASN A 162 -25.32 6.86 7.74
CA ASN A 162 -26.36 6.71 6.71
C ASN A 162 -25.75 6.37 5.31
N ILE A 163 -24.58 5.72 5.27
CA ILE A 163 -23.85 5.31 4.03
C ILE A 163 -24.43 3.99 3.53
N SER A 164 -25.74 3.99 3.39
CA SER A 164 -26.53 2.80 3.26
C SER A 164 -26.64 2.43 1.77
N VAL A 165 -25.49 2.18 1.13
CA VAL A 165 -25.44 1.68 -0.26
C VAL A 165 -25.29 0.16 -0.29
N VAL A 166 -24.70 -0.43 0.76
CA VAL A 166 -24.46 -1.86 0.88
C VAL A 166 -25.03 -2.36 2.21
N TYR A 167 -26.15 -3.08 2.14
CA TYR A 167 -26.82 -3.67 3.31
C TYR A 167 -26.66 -5.20 3.38
N SER A 168 -26.15 -5.78 2.31
CA SER A 168 -25.99 -7.22 2.17
C SER A 168 -24.78 -7.54 1.30
N TYR A 169 -24.22 -8.74 1.50
CA TYR A 169 -23.14 -9.24 0.68
C TYR A 169 -23.53 -9.30 -0.81
N SER A 170 -24.77 -9.66 -1.14
CA SER A 170 -25.24 -9.66 -2.53
C SER A 170 -25.17 -8.29 -3.20
N GLN A 171 -25.47 -7.22 -2.47
CA GLN A 171 -25.32 -5.85 -2.97
C GLN A 171 -23.86 -5.48 -3.15
N LEU A 172 -23.00 -5.80 -2.17
CA LEU A 172 -21.57 -5.57 -2.27
C LEU A 172 -20.97 -6.26 -3.49
N TRP A 173 -21.23 -7.55 -3.63
CA TRP A 173 -20.77 -8.36 -4.76
C TRP A 173 -21.26 -7.80 -6.10
N GLY A 174 -22.51 -7.35 -6.18
CA GLY A 174 -23.05 -6.68 -7.37
C GLY A 174 -22.31 -5.38 -7.72
N LEU A 175 -22.01 -4.53 -6.73
CA LEU A 175 -21.21 -3.32 -6.94
C LEU A 175 -19.80 -3.65 -7.43
N VAL A 176 -19.16 -4.66 -6.84
CA VAL A 176 -17.82 -5.13 -7.24
C VAL A 176 -17.81 -5.64 -8.69
N LYS A 177 -18.79 -6.48 -9.07
CA LYS A 177 -18.89 -6.95 -10.46
C LYS A 177 -19.17 -5.82 -11.44
N ASN A 178 -20.00 -4.84 -11.07
CA ASN A 178 -20.22 -3.67 -11.90
C ASN A 178 -18.95 -2.83 -12.07
N ALA A 179 -18.16 -2.64 -11.01
CA ALA A 179 -16.88 -1.94 -11.06
C ALA A 179 -15.86 -2.66 -11.94
N HIS A 180 -15.75 -3.99 -11.81
CA HIS A 180 -14.90 -4.83 -12.66
C HIS A 180 -15.24 -4.67 -14.13
N ASN A 181 -16.53 -4.81 -14.48
CA ASN A 181 -17.00 -4.68 -15.85
C ASN A 181 -16.71 -3.27 -16.39
N ALA A 182 -16.96 -2.22 -15.60
CA ALA A 182 -16.67 -0.85 -15.98
C ALA A 182 -15.16 -0.58 -16.21
N LYS A 183 -14.29 -1.19 -15.39
CA LYS A 183 -12.82 -1.15 -15.58
C LYS A 183 -12.43 -1.83 -16.90
N LYS A 184 -12.91 -3.06 -17.12
CA LYS A 184 -12.67 -3.83 -18.34
C LYS A 184 -13.13 -3.10 -19.60
N ASP A 185 -14.33 -2.53 -19.59
CA ASP A 185 -14.88 -1.77 -20.71
C ASP A 185 -14.02 -0.56 -21.07
N LYS A 186 -13.45 0.14 -20.08
CA LYS A 186 -12.55 1.28 -20.32
C LYS A 186 -11.21 0.82 -20.91
N ILE A 187 -10.62 -0.27 -20.42
CA ILE A 187 -9.38 -0.85 -20.96
C ILE A 187 -9.59 -1.30 -22.40
N THR A 188 -10.64 -2.06 -22.68
CA THR A 188 -10.95 -2.52 -24.05
C THR A 188 -11.14 -1.35 -25.02
N LYS A 189 -11.78 -0.25 -24.59
CA LYS A 189 -11.89 0.97 -25.41
C LYS A 189 -10.52 1.58 -25.73
N LEU A 190 -9.58 1.60 -24.77
CA LEU A 190 -8.22 2.08 -25.02
C LEU A 190 -7.44 1.16 -25.97
N GLN A 191 -7.54 -0.16 -25.80
CA GLN A 191 -6.91 -1.14 -26.71
C GLN A 191 -7.39 -0.97 -28.17
N VAL A 192 -8.67 -0.66 -28.37
CA VAL A 192 -9.23 -0.32 -29.69
C VAL A 192 -8.67 1.01 -30.23
N MET A 193 -8.38 1.99 -29.37
CA MET A 193 -7.74 3.25 -29.79
C MET A 193 -6.26 3.02 -30.16
N ILE A 194 -5.53 2.26 -29.33
CA ILE A 194 -4.12 1.89 -29.53
C ILE A 194 -3.94 1.18 -30.88
N SER A 195 -4.77 0.16 -31.16
CA SER A 195 -4.72 -0.57 -32.44
C SER A 195 -5.04 0.29 -33.68
N LYS A 196 -5.68 1.45 -33.51
CA LYS A 196 -5.98 2.40 -34.58
C LYS A 196 -5.00 3.56 -34.67
N ALA A 197 -4.16 3.76 -33.65
CA ALA A 197 -3.20 4.85 -33.59
C ALA A 197 -2.13 4.66 -34.67
N LYS A 198 -1.87 5.71 -35.45
CA LYS A 198 -0.85 5.70 -36.52
C LYS A 198 0.40 6.50 -36.14
N ILE A 199 0.28 7.37 -35.15
CA ILE A 199 1.32 8.29 -34.72
C ILE A 199 1.98 7.72 -33.46
N SER A 200 3.30 7.57 -33.47
CA SER A 200 4.06 6.98 -32.37
C SER A 200 3.91 7.73 -31.05
N GLU A 201 3.87 9.07 -31.07
CA GLU A 201 3.66 9.85 -29.84
C GLU A 201 2.25 9.65 -29.24
N GLU A 202 1.24 9.52 -30.09
CA GLU A 202 -0.13 9.24 -29.65
C GLU A 202 -0.25 7.83 -29.07
N LEU A 203 0.40 6.85 -29.71
CA LEU A 203 0.47 5.47 -29.25
C LEU A 203 1.03 5.39 -27.82
N ILE A 204 2.20 5.99 -27.60
CA ILE A 204 2.86 6.03 -26.29
C ILE A 204 1.94 6.63 -25.22
N LYS A 205 1.25 7.74 -25.54
CA LYS A 205 0.29 8.37 -24.60
C LYS A 205 -0.90 7.48 -24.28
N LEU A 206 -1.35 6.65 -25.22
CA LEU A 206 -2.48 5.73 -25.02
C LEU A 206 -2.05 4.51 -24.21
N GLU A 207 -0.87 3.96 -24.47
CA GLU A 207 -0.26 2.85 -23.72
C GLU A 207 -0.09 3.24 -22.24
N TYR A 208 0.50 4.41 -21.95
CA TYR A 208 0.60 4.91 -20.57
C TYR A 208 -0.77 5.08 -19.89
N LYS A 209 -1.83 5.42 -20.64
CA LYS A 209 -3.19 5.52 -20.07
C LYS A 209 -3.79 4.16 -19.78
N GLU A 210 -3.51 3.15 -20.61
CA GLU A 210 -3.94 1.78 -20.39
C GLU A 210 -3.29 1.23 -19.12
N GLU A 211 -1.96 1.31 -19.03
CA GLU A 211 -1.19 0.90 -17.84
C GLU A 211 -1.72 1.61 -16.58
N ALA A 212 -1.95 2.93 -16.66
CA ALA A 212 -2.51 3.70 -15.55
C ALA A 212 -3.94 3.28 -15.16
N LEU A 213 -4.75 2.72 -16.08
CA LEU A 213 -6.07 2.17 -15.75
C LEU A 213 -5.97 0.77 -15.13
N GLU A 214 -5.03 -0.06 -15.57
CA GLU A 214 -4.82 -1.41 -15.06
C GLU A 214 -4.47 -1.39 -13.57
N VAL A 215 -3.64 -0.43 -13.15
CA VAL A 215 -3.22 -0.28 -11.75
C VAL A 215 -4.25 0.41 -10.85
N LYS A 216 -5.35 0.95 -11.40
CA LYS A 216 -6.37 1.63 -10.58
C LYS A 216 -7.22 0.63 -9.79
N PRO A 217 -7.50 0.90 -8.50
CA PRO A 217 -8.35 0.05 -7.68
C PRO A 217 -9.80 0.07 -8.18
N LEU A 218 -10.53 -1.01 -7.94
CA LEU A 218 -11.94 -1.15 -8.36
C LEU A 218 -12.82 -0.04 -7.79
N ALA A 219 -12.52 0.45 -6.60
CA ALA A 219 -13.20 1.59 -5.97
C ALA A 219 -13.25 2.83 -6.87
N PHE A 220 -12.26 3.05 -7.74
CA PHE A 220 -12.25 4.17 -8.69
C PHE A 220 -13.38 4.10 -9.74
N PHE A 221 -13.95 2.92 -9.97
CA PHE A 221 -14.93 2.67 -11.02
C PHE A 221 -16.37 2.60 -10.50
N ASN A 222 -16.58 2.78 -9.20
CA ASN A 222 -17.91 2.76 -8.58
C ASN A 222 -17.97 3.61 -7.32
N ASP A 223 -18.83 4.63 -7.30
CA ASP A 223 -18.96 5.57 -6.17
C ASP A 223 -19.36 4.90 -4.85
N GLY A 224 -20.15 3.81 -4.91
CA GLY A 224 -20.54 3.04 -3.73
C GLY A 224 -19.33 2.32 -3.11
N LEU A 225 -18.46 1.74 -3.94
CA LEU A 225 -17.21 1.14 -3.48
C LEU A 225 -16.21 2.19 -3.00
N LEU A 226 -16.14 3.35 -3.65
CA LEU A 226 -15.29 4.45 -3.20
C LEU A 226 -15.70 4.93 -1.80
N ARG A 227 -17.01 5.07 -1.57
CA ARG A 227 -17.54 5.40 -0.23
C ARG A 227 -17.16 4.31 0.78
N LEU A 228 -17.42 3.03 0.47
CA LEU A 228 -17.05 1.92 1.35
C LEU A 228 -15.55 1.93 1.70
N ARG A 229 -14.67 2.09 0.71
CA ARG A 229 -13.22 2.20 0.89
C ARG A 229 -12.87 3.34 1.84
N ASN A 230 -13.38 4.54 1.57
CA ASN A 230 -13.08 5.73 2.38
C ASN A 230 -13.58 5.58 3.82
N THR A 231 -14.74 4.95 3.99
CA THR A 231 -15.27 4.55 5.28
C THR A 231 -14.24 3.62 5.95
N MET A 232 -13.91 2.46 5.39
CA MET A 232 -12.91 1.55 5.99
C MET A 232 -11.59 2.27 6.38
N VAL A 233 -11.14 3.19 5.53
CA VAL A 233 -9.97 4.03 5.82
C VAL A 233 -10.16 4.90 7.07
N GLY A 234 -11.27 5.63 7.17
CA GLY A 234 -11.58 6.47 8.32
C GLY A 234 -11.60 5.69 9.65
N TYR A 235 -12.15 4.48 9.64
CA TYR A 235 -12.17 3.60 10.82
C TYR A 235 -10.76 3.23 11.30
N MET A 236 -9.95 2.69 10.39
CA MET A 236 -8.61 2.19 10.68
C MET A 236 -7.62 3.30 11.00
N MET A 237 -7.90 4.52 10.54
CA MET A 237 -7.18 5.72 10.93
C MET A 237 -7.57 6.24 12.33
N GLY A 238 -8.66 5.73 12.92
CA GLY A 238 -9.00 5.92 14.33
C GLY A 238 -9.77 7.20 14.67
N ILE A 239 -10.43 7.84 13.69
CA ILE A 239 -11.22 9.08 13.83
C ILE A 239 -10.56 10.11 14.78
N ASP A 240 -9.70 10.94 14.21
CA ASP A 240 -9.60 12.34 14.61
C ASP A 240 -9.40 13.21 13.37
N SER A 241 -10.47 13.33 12.57
CA SER A 241 -10.59 14.35 11.53
C SER A 241 -12.05 14.55 11.06
N TYR A 242 -12.73 15.53 11.69
CA TYR A 242 -13.70 16.45 11.08
C TYR A 242 -15.03 15.90 10.52
N SER A 243 -16.24 16.23 10.99
CA SER A 243 -16.73 17.31 11.84
C SER A 243 -16.11 18.70 11.60
N LYS A 244 -16.08 19.19 10.35
CA LYS A 244 -16.26 20.63 10.07
C LYS A 244 -16.92 20.83 8.71
N HIS A 245 -18.15 21.35 8.81
CA HIS A 245 -19.03 21.96 7.81
C HIS A 245 -19.72 21.03 6.81
#